data_AF-A0A4Y2U3W6-F1
#
_entry.id   AF-A0A4Y2U3W6-F1
#
_cell.length_a   1.000
_cell.length_b   1.000
_cell.length_c   1.000
_cell.angle_alpha   90.00
_cell.angle_beta   90.00
_cell.angle_gamma   90.00
#
_symmetry.space_group_name_H-M   'P 1'
#
loop_
_entity.id
_entity.type
_entity.pdbx_description
1 polymer ?
#
loop_
_entity_poly.entity_id
_entity_poly.type
_entity_poly.pdbx_seq_one_letter_code
_entity_poly.pdbx_strand_id
1 'polypeptide(L)'
;MSALYFFREQAVRKHPINQLLLPAGLRRLYAARPSHILPLCERTKILLHDSDLNNVSVQFSDFFTFPPWDIPQFSFLNPFTGFDKSSTAPVTFQQLFHHHRYQYSSFVPIFTDGSKSDGHVGCGVVFPSDTLSYHLHNCCSVFTAELVVIFSALQEILPYNQRKFIIYALLYTTTHP
;
A
#
# COMPACT_ATOMS: atom_id res chain seq x y z
N MET A 1 6.62 -18.22 8.62
CA MET A 1 5.34 -17.61 9.03
C MET A 1 5.63 -16.18 9.44
N SER A 2 5.20 -15.23 8.61
CA SER A 2 5.76 -13.87 8.54
C SER A 2 5.04 -12.87 9.44
N ALA A 3 5.70 -11.76 9.75
CA ALA A 3 5.12 -10.60 10.42
C ALA A 3 3.82 -10.11 9.75
N LEU A 4 3.68 -10.30 8.44
CA LEU A 4 2.48 -9.99 7.67
C LEU A 4 1.23 -10.71 8.19
N TYR A 5 1.34 -12.00 8.50
CA TYR A 5 0.23 -12.78 9.05
C TYR A 5 -0.17 -12.24 10.43
N PHE A 6 0.82 -11.97 11.28
CA PHE A 6 0.60 -11.40 12.61
C PHE A 6 -0.13 -10.04 12.55
N PHE A 7 0.33 -9.13 11.69
CA PHE A 7 -0.32 -7.83 11.51
C PHE A 7 -1.73 -7.93 10.95
N ARG A 8 -1.97 -8.87 10.02
CA ARG A 8 -3.32 -9.12 9.49
C ARG A 8 -4.28 -9.56 10.58
N GLU A 9 -3.86 -10.45 11.47
CA GLU A 9 -4.67 -10.89 12.60
C GLU A 9 -4.86 -9.77 13.64
N GLN A 10 -3.83 -8.93 13.87
CA GLN A 10 -3.96 -7.78 14.77
C GLN A 10 -4.94 -6.71 14.27
N ALA A 11 -5.03 -6.52 12.95
CA ALA A 11 -5.94 -5.56 12.34
C ALA A 11 -7.42 -5.88 12.58
N VAL A 12 -7.76 -7.08 13.04
CA VAL A 12 -9.12 -7.47 13.43
C VAL A 12 -9.36 -7.10 14.91
N ARG A 13 -10.23 -6.11 15.17
CA ARG A 13 -10.46 -5.52 16.51
C ARG A 13 -10.63 -6.54 17.65
N LYS A 14 -11.35 -7.64 17.40
CA LYS A 14 -11.69 -8.65 18.42
C LYS A 14 -10.90 -9.95 18.27
N HIS A 15 -9.78 -9.95 17.56
CA HIS A 15 -9.00 -11.17 17.37
C HIS A 15 -8.28 -11.60 18.67
N PRO A 16 -8.28 -12.90 19.03
CA PRO A 16 -7.64 -13.40 20.26
C PRO A 16 -6.15 -13.04 20.38
N ILE A 17 -5.46 -12.85 19.25
CA ILE A 17 -4.03 -12.48 19.23
C ILE A 17 -3.77 -11.13 19.90
N ASN A 18 -4.75 -10.21 19.90
CA ASN A 18 -4.64 -8.89 20.52
C ASN A 18 -4.67 -8.96 22.05
N GLN A 19 -5.11 -10.08 22.61
CA GLN A 19 -5.18 -10.33 24.06
C GLN A 19 -4.12 -11.33 24.52
N LEU A 20 -3.31 -11.86 23.60
CA LEU A 20 -2.40 -12.97 23.87
C LEU A 20 -1.10 -12.47 24.53
N LEU A 21 -1.10 -12.41 25.87
CA LEU A 21 0.12 -12.21 26.66
C LEU A 21 0.69 -13.55 27.11
N LEU A 22 1.97 -13.79 26.85
CA LEU A 22 2.64 -15.00 27.35
C LEU A 22 2.82 -14.89 28.88
N PRO A 23 2.22 -15.78 29.68
CA PRO A 23 2.36 -15.75 31.14
C PRO A 23 3.82 -15.87 31.59
N ALA A 24 4.17 -15.25 32.72
CA ALA A 24 5.54 -15.23 33.24
C ALA A 24 6.13 -16.63 33.52
N GLY A 25 5.29 -17.62 33.84
CA GLY A 25 5.72 -19.01 33.99
C GLY A 25 6.19 -19.64 32.68
N LEU A 26 5.43 -19.43 31.60
CA LEU A 26 5.77 -19.93 30.27
C LEU A 26 7.01 -19.24 29.71
N ARG A 27 7.19 -17.93 29.94
CA ARG A 27 8.43 -17.22 29.57
C ARG A 27 9.68 -17.87 30.15
N ARG A 28 9.66 -18.23 31.44
CA ARG A 28 10.78 -18.92 32.11
C ARG A 28 11.06 -20.30 31.52
N LEU A 29 10.01 -21.05 31.18
CA LEU A 29 10.16 -22.37 30.55
C LEU A 29 10.82 -22.27 29.16
N TYR A 30 10.40 -21.31 28.33
CA TYR A 30 11.01 -21.09 27.02
C TYR A 30 12.46 -20.59 27.14
N ALA A 31 12.75 -19.70 28.10
CA ALA A 31 14.12 -19.24 28.35
C ALA A 31 15.06 -20.39 28.78
N ALA A 32 14.54 -21.37 29.54
CA ALA A 32 15.28 -22.56 29.94
C ALA A 32 15.45 -23.60 28.82
N ARG A 33 14.79 -23.42 27.66
CA ARG A 33 14.82 -24.36 26.53
C ARG A 33 15.01 -23.63 25.19
N PRO A 34 16.22 -23.10 24.90
CA PRO A 34 16.48 -22.26 23.72
C PRO A 34 16.22 -22.95 22.37
N SER A 35 16.27 -24.28 22.33
CA SER A 35 15.99 -25.08 21.13
C SER A 35 14.51 -25.19 20.78
N HIS A 36 13.60 -24.80 21.69
CA HIS A 36 12.16 -24.84 21.44
C HIS A 36 11.69 -23.57 20.72
N ILE A 37 10.86 -23.75 19.69
CA ILE A 37 10.29 -22.65 18.91
C ILE A 37 9.36 -21.82 19.79
N LEU A 38 9.64 -20.52 19.90
CA LEU A 38 8.79 -19.58 20.62
C LEU A 38 7.39 -19.45 19.96
N PRO A 39 6.34 -19.14 20.75
CA PRO A 39 5.03 -18.81 20.22
C PRO A 39 5.09 -17.68 19.19
N LEU A 40 4.16 -17.67 18.23
CA LEU A 40 4.12 -16.71 17.13
C LEU A 40 4.26 -15.26 17.62
N CYS A 41 3.50 -14.86 18.66
CA CYS A 41 3.53 -13.50 19.18
C CYS A 41 4.89 -13.07 19.72
N GLU A 42 5.64 -13.97 20.37
CA GLU A 42 6.97 -13.66 20.89
C GLU A 42 8.01 -13.61 19.76
N ARG A 43 7.90 -14.49 18.76
CA ARG A 43 8.76 -14.41 17.55
C ARG A 43 8.54 -13.11 16.78
N THR A 44 7.29 -12.66 16.66
CA THR A 44 7.01 -11.38 15.99
C THR A 44 7.53 -10.20 16.79
N LYS A 45 7.41 -10.20 18.13
CA LYS A 45 8.00 -9.14 18.98
C LYS A 45 9.51 -8.99 18.76
N ILE A 46 10.24 -10.11 18.71
CA ILE A 46 11.69 -10.11 18.43
C ILE A 46 11.94 -9.53 17.04
N LEU A 47 11.22 -10.00 16.02
CA LEU A 47 11.39 -9.51 14.65
C LEU A 47 11.10 -8.01 14.51
N LEU A 48 10.07 -7.50 15.21
CA LEU A 48 9.75 -6.07 15.24
C LEU A 48 10.84 -5.27 15.95
N HIS A 49 11.39 -5.80 17.03
CA HIS A 49 12.51 -5.19 17.73
C HIS A 49 13.75 -5.10 16.86
N ASP A 50 14.11 -6.18 16.18
CA ASP A 50 15.28 -6.24 15.30
C ASP A 50 15.13 -5.38 14.03
N SER A 51 13.88 -5.02 13.68
CA SER A 51 13.56 -4.17 12.52
C SER A 51 13.28 -2.71 12.89
N ASP A 52 13.49 -2.31 14.15
CA ASP A 52 13.12 -0.99 14.70
C ASP A 52 11.63 -0.62 14.55
N LEU A 53 10.75 -1.63 14.46
CA LEU A 53 9.28 -1.50 14.29
C LEU A 53 8.52 -1.62 15.62
N ASN A 54 9.16 -1.34 16.75
CA ASN A 54 8.56 -1.49 18.09
C ASN A 54 7.34 -0.61 18.34
N ASN A 55 7.21 0.51 17.61
CA ASN A 55 6.14 1.50 17.78
C ASN A 55 5.12 1.51 16.63
N VAL A 56 5.03 0.43 15.85
CA VAL A 56 4.02 0.34 14.78
C VAL A 56 2.63 0.22 15.40
N SER A 57 1.79 1.22 15.15
CA SER A 57 0.35 1.13 15.41
C SER A 57 -0.32 0.37 14.27
N VAL A 58 -1.04 -0.70 14.60
CA VAL A 58 -1.85 -1.42 13.61
C VAL A 58 -3.20 -0.73 13.50
N GLN A 59 -3.49 -0.19 12.32
CA GLN A 59 -4.82 0.33 12.03
C GLN A 59 -5.80 -0.84 11.94
N PHE A 60 -6.89 -0.76 12.69
CA PHE A 60 -7.96 -1.75 12.59
C PHE A 60 -8.64 -1.65 11.22
N SER A 61 -8.81 -2.82 10.60
CA SER A 61 -9.59 -2.96 9.38
C SER A 61 -10.99 -3.40 9.74
N ASP A 62 -11.97 -2.53 9.50
CA ASP A 62 -13.36 -2.92 9.44
C ASP A 62 -13.57 -3.57 8.05
N PHE A 63 -13.31 -4.88 7.98
CA PHE A 63 -13.52 -5.65 6.75
C PHE A 63 -14.97 -5.46 6.27
N PHE A 64 -15.10 -5.04 5.01
CA PHE A 64 -16.35 -5.05 4.23
C PHE A 64 -17.53 -4.33 4.91
N THR A 65 -17.51 -3.00 4.91
CA THR A 65 -18.73 -2.19 5.18
C THR A 65 -19.80 -2.37 4.09
N PHE A 66 -19.41 -2.96 2.96
CA PHE A 66 -20.27 -3.38 1.86
C PHE A 66 -19.85 -4.78 1.42
N PRO A 67 -20.81 -5.62 0.97
CA PRO A 67 -20.50 -6.96 0.55
C PRO A 67 -19.57 -6.96 -0.69
N PRO A 68 -18.80 -8.04 -0.92
CA PRO A 68 -17.80 -8.09 -1.98
C PRO A 68 -18.37 -7.98 -3.41
N TRP A 69 -19.69 -8.09 -3.59
CA TRP A 69 -20.38 -7.85 -4.86
C TRP A 69 -20.80 -6.38 -5.07
N ASP A 70 -20.76 -5.54 -4.03
CA ASP A 70 -21.09 -4.11 -4.09
C ASP A 70 -19.82 -3.24 -4.20
N ILE A 71 -18.92 -3.61 -5.10
CA ILE A 71 -17.68 -2.84 -5.33
C ILE A 71 -18.05 -1.49 -5.97
N PRO A 72 -17.54 -0.35 -5.46
CA PRO A 72 -17.75 0.94 -6.09
C PRO A 72 -17.38 0.90 -7.58
N GLN A 73 -18.25 1.46 -8.43
CA GLN A 73 -18.05 1.42 -9.87
C GLN A 73 -16.91 2.39 -10.26
N PHE A 74 -15.71 1.85 -10.51
CA PHE A 74 -14.60 2.57 -11.14
C PHE A 74 -14.19 1.85 -12.43
N SER A 75 -13.50 2.58 -13.31
CA SER A 75 -12.99 2.01 -14.56
C SER A 75 -11.46 2.02 -14.55
N PHE A 76 -10.86 0.88 -14.86
CA PHE A 76 -9.43 0.77 -15.13
C PHE A 76 -9.19 1.00 -16.62
N LEU A 77 -8.36 1.97 -16.96
CA LEU A 77 -8.05 2.37 -18.33
C LEU A 77 -6.54 2.30 -18.55
N ASN A 78 -6.11 1.57 -19.56
CA ASN A 78 -4.72 1.55 -20.01
C ASN A 78 -4.62 2.01 -21.46
N PRO A 79 -4.35 3.31 -21.71
CA PRO A 79 -4.23 3.86 -23.07
C PRO A 79 -2.99 3.34 -23.83
N PHE A 80 -2.11 2.61 -23.15
CA PHE A 80 -0.88 2.05 -23.73
C PHE A 80 -0.99 0.56 -24.05
N THR A 81 -2.19 -0.03 -23.91
CA THR A 81 -2.43 -1.44 -24.23
C THR A 81 -2.01 -1.73 -25.68
N GLY A 82 -1.17 -2.75 -25.88
CA GLY A 82 -0.66 -3.14 -27.20
C GLY A 82 0.62 -2.43 -27.65
N PHE A 83 1.17 -1.51 -26.86
CA PHE A 83 2.47 -0.87 -27.12
C PHE A 83 3.55 -1.46 -26.23
N ASP A 84 4.61 -1.97 -26.85
CA ASP A 84 5.78 -2.47 -26.13
C ASP A 84 6.76 -1.32 -25.80
N LYS A 85 7.24 -1.28 -24.55
CA LYS A 85 8.09 -0.19 -24.05
C LYS A 85 9.47 -0.17 -24.71
N SER A 86 9.98 -1.30 -25.18
CA SER A 86 11.32 -1.41 -25.76
C SER A 86 11.36 -1.01 -27.25
N SER A 87 10.28 -1.23 -27.97
CA SER A 87 10.18 -1.02 -29.43
C SER A 87 9.36 0.21 -29.83
N THR A 88 8.54 0.76 -28.92
CA THR A 88 7.72 1.94 -29.21
C THR A 88 8.51 3.22 -28.93
N ALA A 89 8.53 4.15 -29.91
CA ALA A 89 9.18 5.44 -29.74
C ALA A 89 8.56 6.25 -28.58
N PRO A 90 9.36 6.95 -27.75
CA PRO A 90 8.84 7.75 -26.62
C PRO A 90 7.76 8.77 -27.00
N VAL A 91 7.86 9.36 -28.19
CA VAL A 91 6.87 10.32 -28.71
C VAL A 91 5.47 9.70 -28.87
N THR A 92 5.39 8.41 -29.21
CA THR A 92 4.12 7.71 -29.35
C THR A 92 3.39 7.62 -28.01
N PHE A 93 4.11 7.31 -26.93
CA PHE A 93 3.53 7.29 -25.57
C PHE A 93 3.04 8.68 -25.15
N GLN A 94 3.79 9.74 -25.47
CA GLN A 94 3.37 11.12 -25.20
C GLN A 94 2.07 11.46 -25.96
N GLN A 95 1.99 11.13 -27.25
CA GLN A 95 0.79 11.36 -28.06
C GLN A 95 -0.43 10.60 -27.54
N LEU A 96 -0.28 9.32 -27.18
CA LEU A 96 -1.35 8.51 -26.59
C LEU A 96 -1.84 9.12 -25.28
N PHE A 97 -0.91 9.54 -24.42
CA PHE A 97 -1.25 10.21 -23.17
C PHE A 97 -1.98 11.52 -23.40
N HIS A 98 -1.52 12.37 -24.32
CA HIS A 98 -2.19 13.64 -24.65
C HIS A 98 -3.59 13.42 -25.22
N HIS A 99 -3.77 12.44 -26.11
CA HIS A 99 -5.08 12.09 -26.66
C HIS A 99 -6.03 11.61 -25.55
N HIS A 100 -5.57 10.72 -24.69
CA HIS A 100 -6.35 10.25 -23.55
C HIS A 100 -6.68 11.40 -22.58
N ARG A 101 -5.72 12.29 -22.28
CA ARG A 101 -5.96 13.47 -21.44
C ARG A 101 -7.00 14.39 -22.07
N TYR A 102 -6.99 14.58 -23.39
CA TYR A 102 -8.00 15.34 -24.12
C TYR A 102 -9.40 14.71 -24.01
N GLN A 103 -9.50 13.39 -24.22
CA GLN A 103 -10.75 12.64 -24.09
C GLN A 103 -11.37 12.77 -22.69
N TYR A 104 -10.54 12.74 -21.64
CA TYR A 104 -10.97 12.91 -20.25
C TYR A 104 -10.79 14.33 -19.73
N SER A 105 -10.78 15.35 -20.59
CA SER A 105 -10.57 16.77 -20.21
C SER A 105 -11.50 17.26 -19.09
N SER A 106 -12.72 16.74 -19.02
CA SER A 106 -13.69 17.05 -17.95
C SER A 106 -13.41 16.39 -16.58
N PHE A 107 -12.43 15.51 -16.50
CA PHE A 107 -11.97 14.88 -15.27
C PHE A 107 -10.78 15.64 -14.70
N VAL A 108 -10.76 15.77 -13.37
CA VAL A 108 -9.62 16.34 -12.63
C VAL A 108 -8.49 15.31 -12.62
N PRO A 109 -7.31 15.64 -13.19
CA PRO A 109 -6.19 14.72 -13.23
C PRO A 109 -5.47 14.72 -11.88
N ILE A 110 -5.13 13.53 -11.41
CA ILE A 110 -4.35 13.30 -10.19
C ILE A 110 -3.19 12.40 -10.59
N PHE A 111 -1.97 12.82 -10.32
CA PHE A 111 -0.78 12.03 -10.63
C PHE A 111 -0.20 11.47 -9.33
N THR A 112 0.13 10.19 -9.31
CA THR A 112 0.71 9.54 -8.14
C THR A 112 2.03 8.89 -8.50
N ASP A 113 3.00 8.98 -7.60
CA ASP A 113 4.29 8.32 -7.75
C ASP A 113 4.77 7.78 -6.40
N GLY A 114 5.19 6.50 -6.40
CA GLY A 114 5.82 5.85 -5.27
C GLY A 114 7.30 5.56 -5.58
N SER A 115 8.19 5.95 -4.68
CA SER A 115 9.63 5.82 -4.87
C SER A 115 10.31 5.06 -3.74
N LYS A 116 11.40 4.36 -4.08
CA LYS A 116 12.30 3.71 -3.14
C LYS A 116 13.74 3.86 -3.61
N SER A 117 14.60 4.31 -2.72
CA SER A 117 16.06 4.31 -2.86
C SER A 117 16.73 3.69 -1.62
N ASP A 118 18.06 3.62 -1.63
CA ASP A 118 18.82 3.09 -0.50
C ASP A 118 18.59 3.96 0.75
N GLY A 119 17.78 3.45 1.68
CA GLY A 119 17.48 4.11 2.94
C GLY A 119 16.41 5.22 2.87
N HIS A 120 15.63 5.30 1.78
CA HIS A 120 14.50 6.22 1.70
C HIS A 120 13.34 5.60 0.93
N VAL A 121 12.14 5.76 1.46
CA VAL A 121 10.89 5.40 0.79
C VAL A 121 9.94 6.57 0.92
N GLY A 122 9.35 6.99 -0.18
CA GLY A 122 8.43 8.11 -0.19
C GLY A 122 7.42 8.01 -1.31
N CYS A 123 6.34 8.75 -1.19
CA CYS A 123 5.35 8.84 -2.25
C CYS A 123 4.74 10.23 -2.31
N GLY A 124 4.20 10.59 -3.47
CA GLY A 124 3.65 11.92 -3.70
C GLY A 124 2.48 11.91 -4.66
N VAL A 125 1.48 12.74 -4.36
CA VAL A 125 0.29 12.96 -5.19
C VAL A 125 0.22 14.41 -5.62
N VAL A 126 0.04 14.63 -6.92
CA VAL A 126 -0.10 15.95 -7.53
C VAL A 126 -1.54 16.14 -7.98
N PHE A 127 -2.20 17.10 -7.36
CA PHE A 127 -3.48 17.67 -7.78
C PHE A 127 -3.22 18.95 -8.61
N PRO A 128 -4.22 19.47 -9.33
CA PRO A 128 -4.07 20.76 -10.02
C PRO A 128 -3.80 21.94 -9.07
N SER A 129 -4.27 21.84 -7.82
CA SER A 129 -4.18 22.91 -6.82
C SER A 129 -3.03 22.74 -5.84
N ASP A 130 -2.56 21.51 -5.61
CA ASP A 130 -1.62 21.22 -4.54
C ASP A 130 -0.82 19.93 -4.81
N THR A 131 0.27 19.74 -4.09
CA THR A 131 1.08 18.53 -4.11
C THR A 131 1.31 18.03 -2.69
N LEU A 132 0.91 16.79 -2.43
CA LEU A 132 1.16 16.14 -1.14
C LEU A 132 2.31 15.16 -1.28
N SER A 133 3.12 15.05 -0.24
CA SER A 133 4.27 14.14 -0.21
C SER A 133 4.39 13.51 1.17
N TYR A 134 4.68 12.21 1.18
CA TYR A 134 4.74 11.40 2.38
C TYR A 134 6.07 10.66 2.44
N HIS A 135 6.74 10.75 3.58
CA HIS A 135 7.87 9.91 3.91
C HIS A 135 7.38 8.63 4.57
N LEU A 136 7.81 7.47 4.07
CA LEU A 136 7.45 6.16 4.58
C LEU A 136 8.65 5.49 5.26
N HIS A 137 8.37 4.45 6.04
CA HIS A 137 9.44 3.70 6.69
C HIS A 137 10.33 2.99 5.65
N ASN A 138 11.63 2.88 5.91
CA ASN A 138 12.58 2.29 4.96
C ASN A 138 12.32 0.81 4.64
N CYS A 139 11.61 0.11 5.53
CA CYS A 139 11.15 -1.26 5.30
C CYS A 139 10.06 -1.37 4.21
N CYS A 140 9.36 -0.27 3.90
CA CYS A 140 8.32 -0.28 2.87
C CYS A 140 8.93 -0.58 1.49
N SER A 141 8.20 -1.33 0.67
CA SER A 141 8.57 -1.55 -0.72
C SER A 141 8.09 -0.39 -1.60
N VAL A 142 8.60 -0.30 -2.82
CA VAL A 142 8.04 0.64 -3.82
C VAL A 142 6.55 0.38 -4.07
N PHE A 143 6.12 -0.89 -4.07
CA PHE A 143 4.70 -1.24 -4.19
C PHE A 143 3.85 -0.73 -3.03
N THR A 144 4.42 -0.72 -1.81
CA THR A 144 3.75 -0.15 -0.64
C THR A 144 3.60 1.36 -0.81
N ALA A 145 4.63 2.04 -1.32
CA ALA A 145 4.59 3.47 -1.60
C ALA A 145 3.49 3.82 -2.62
N GLU A 146 3.41 3.07 -3.72
CA GLU A 146 2.37 3.20 -4.76
C GLU A 146 0.95 3.01 -4.20
N LEU A 147 0.75 1.98 -3.37
CA LEU A 147 -0.57 1.74 -2.75
C LEU A 147 -0.94 2.82 -1.74
N VAL A 148 0.01 3.28 -0.93
CA VAL A 148 -0.23 4.34 0.06
C VAL A 148 -0.63 5.64 -0.64
N VAL A 149 0.04 6.01 -1.74
CA VAL A 149 -0.31 7.26 -2.44
C VAL A 149 -1.65 7.21 -3.15
N ILE A 150 -2.03 6.05 -3.71
CA ILE A 150 -3.38 5.85 -4.24
C ILE A 150 -4.41 5.97 -3.12
N PHE A 151 -4.17 5.34 -1.97
CA PHE A 151 -5.05 5.45 -0.81
C PHE A 151 -5.19 6.90 -0.33
N SER A 152 -4.07 7.63 -0.19
CA SER A 152 -4.08 9.05 0.16
C SER A 152 -4.86 9.88 -0.85
N ALA A 153 -4.65 9.67 -2.16
CA ALA A 153 -5.40 10.35 -3.20
C ALA A 153 -6.92 10.10 -3.07
N LEU A 154 -7.33 8.87 -2.77
CA LEU A 154 -8.73 8.51 -2.55
C LEU A 154 -9.31 9.19 -1.29
N GLN A 155 -8.54 9.27 -0.21
CA GLN A 155 -8.94 9.97 1.01
C GLN A 155 -9.15 11.47 0.78
N GLU A 156 -8.26 12.10 0.00
CA GLU A 156 -8.35 13.54 -0.32
C GLU A 156 -9.54 13.86 -1.21
N ILE A 157 -9.88 13.01 -2.18
CA ILE A 157 -11.05 13.26 -3.05
C ILE A 157 -12.40 12.92 -2.40
N LEU A 158 -12.40 12.12 -1.32
CA LEU A 158 -13.61 11.63 -0.67
C LEU A 158 -14.58 12.75 -0.23
N PRO A 159 -14.12 13.86 0.39
CA PRO A 159 -15.00 14.93 0.87
C PRO A 159 -15.62 15.79 -0.25
N TYR A 160 -15.09 15.72 -1.48
CA TYR A 160 -15.61 16.51 -2.59
C TYR A 160 -16.98 15.98 -3.04
N ASN A 161 -17.84 16.86 -3.56
CA ASN A 161 -19.10 16.44 -4.18
C ASN A 161 -18.92 16.00 -5.65
N GLN A 162 -17.84 16.44 -6.31
CA GLN A 162 -17.49 16.00 -7.65
C GLN A 162 -17.06 14.51 -7.64
N ARG A 163 -17.32 13.81 -8.74
CA ARG A 163 -16.92 12.40 -8.93
C ARG A 163 -16.08 12.17 -10.19
N LYS A 164 -15.79 13.22 -10.95
CA LYS A 164 -14.95 13.17 -12.16
C LYS A 164 -13.49 13.40 -11.80
N PHE A 165 -12.84 12.35 -11.32
CA PHE A 165 -11.40 12.30 -11.06
C PHE A 165 -10.77 11.19 -11.89
N ILE A 166 -9.55 11.40 -12.36
CA ILE A 166 -8.76 10.38 -13.02
C ILE A 166 -7.38 10.30 -12.35
N ILE A 167 -7.07 9.14 -11.78
CA ILE A 167 -5.81 8.89 -11.11
C ILE A 167 -4.86 8.20 -12.09
N TYR A 168 -3.73 8.84 -12.36
CA TYR A 168 -2.64 8.30 -13.14
C TYR A 168 -1.60 7.72 -12.18
N ALA A 169 -1.50 6.39 -12.17
CA ALA A 169 -0.55 5.66 -11.35
C ALA A 169 0.50 4.95 -12.22
N LEU A 170 1.75 4.95 -11.77
CA LEU A 170 2.82 4.18 -12.37
C LEU A 170 2.83 2.78 -11.77
N LEU A 171 1.98 1.91 -12.30
CA LEU A 171 2.04 0.50 -11.93
C LEU A 171 3.20 -0.15 -12.68
N TYR A 172 4.22 -0.59 -11.94
CA TYR A 172 5.24 -1.50 -12.44
C TYR A 172 4.55 -2.79 -12.88
N THR A 173 4.20 -2.91 -14.16
CA THR A 173 3.88 -4.21 -14.72
C THR A 173 5.19 -4.99 -14.73
N THR A 174 5.28 -6.01 -13.88
CA THR A 174 6.25 -7.08 -14.09
C THR A 174 5.92 -7.70 -15.43
N THR A 175 6.61 -7.24 -16.47
CA THR A 175 6.72 -7.93 -17.73
C THR A 175 7.57 -9.15 -17.44
N HIS A 176 6.92 -10.26 -17.08
CA HIS A 176 7.51 -11.57 -17.30
C HIS A 176 6.56 -12.40 -18.17
N PRO A 177 7.10 -13.04 -19.22
CA PRO A 177 6.36 -13.86 -20.17
C PRO A 177 5.82 -15.15 -19.55
#